data_AF-A0A821FZE5-F1
#
_entry.id   AF-A0A821FZE5-F1
#
_cell.length_a   1.000
_cell.length_b   1.000
_cell.length_c   1.000
_cell.angle_alpha   90.00
_cell.angle_beta   90.00
_cell.angle_gamma   90.00
#
_symmetry.space_group_name_H-M   'P 1'
#
loop_
_entity.id
_entity.type
_entity.pdbx_description
1 polymer ?
#
loop_
_entity_poly.entity_id
_entity_poly.type
_entity_poly.pdbx_seq_one_letter_code
_entity_poly.pdbx_strand_id
1 'polypeptide(L)'
;MSYKTFLNEFPTFNAQYAIELLHSLDSTFYSQCSTNENLRNMMLDLAKRDDECFYETALRAYRQLQNDKSVDLTTIFNNEEFNAMYNFCKKERENPVSKLHRNTTKSYKVANVHVTPISTCIMPLEATGGHRALRHKDFNDVNDFCLVYLKPDFGAKYIKKCDRYQRVFQSGIEICNNRYHAFGASNSQLREFSYWFIRATSREEAHEKRQKFGDFSRINNVGKYVARLGLWFSTTHSTGIKLTFVSDPQEFNNRVEQGDQCVTKINDIERNGYYFTDGNGLISKGLARIIAERLNYLVKSEQNELYPSAYQIRMAGCKGLVIIDPESNLNQYYIKIRSSMNKIPSDDWNLDICESSQPIPHSLNNQIIVLLSDLGIPDSVFLELQDQWFTNKDKALSSTETLLKNKIPLPLNECRYMFGCALESTLEQGQCFIRYQILNDDGKPFEIPKFETVVGSVIITKNPCSYAGDIIKLEAVDIPELACLQDVVVFSTKGYRPDCSKIAGSDLDGDQYFVSAYGFSSLSLSSI
;
A
#
# COMPACT_ATOMS: atom_id res chain seq x y z
N MET A 1 -10.89 24.36 37.47
CA MET A 1 -10.07 23.19 37.07
C MET A 1 -9.37 23.52 35.77
N SER A 2 -8.19 22.96 35.46
CA SER A 2 -7.57 23.15 34.12
C SER A 2 -8.14 22.14 33.11
N TYR A 3 -8.11 22.44 31.81
CA TYR A 3 -8.54 21.49 30.78
C TYR A 3 -7.75 20.17 30.85
N LYS A 4 -6.42 20.26 31.08
CA LYS A 4 -5.57 19.07 31.23
C LYS A 4 -5.98 18.19 32.40
N THR A 5 -6.32 18.81 33.54
CA THR A 5 -6.81 18.09 34.73
C THR A 5 -8.15 17.41 34.46
N PHE A 6 -9.06 18.11 33.77
CA PHE A 6 -10.35 17.55 33.37
C PHE A 6 -10.20 16.34 32.43
N LEU A 7 -9.31 16.44 31.45
CA LEU A 7 -9.06 15.37 30.49
C LEU A 7 -8.50 14.10 31.18
N ASN A 8 -7.67 14.26 32.20
CA ASN A 8 -7.10 13.15 32.97
C ASN A 8 -8.13 12.37 33.81
N GLU A 9 -9.37 12.86 33.93
CA GLU A 9 -10.43 12.09 34.58
C GLU A 9 -10.93 10.93 33.72
N PHE A 10 -10.69 11.00 32.40
CA PHE A 10 -11.04 9.95 31.45
C PHE A 10 -9.90 8.90 31.41
N PRO A 11 -10.22 7.62 31.66
CA PRO A 11 -9.21 6.61 32.00
C PRO A 11 -8.40 6.07 30.82
N THR A 12 -8.93 6.17 29.59
CA THR A 12 -8.30 5.61 28.39
C THR A 12 -7.97 6.69 27.36
N PHE A 13 -7.04 6.39 26.46
CA PHE A 13 -6.72 7.27 25.33
C PHE A 13 -7.95 7.55 24.46
N ASN A 14 -8.76 6.53 24.15
CA ASN A 14 -9.98 6.69 23.34
C ASN A 14 -10.99 7.64 24.01
N ALA A 15 -11.17 7.51 25.32
CA ALA A 15 -12.06 8.40 26.07
C ALA A 15 -11.51 9.83 26.10
N GLN A 16 -10.21 10.03 26.32
CA GLN A 16 -9.58 11.35 26.23
C GLN A 16 -9.70 11.94 24.82
N TYR A 17 -9.50 11.13 23.80
CA TYR A 17 -9.56 11.56 22.40
C TYR A 17 -10.98 11.95 22.00
N ALA A 18 -12.01 11.24 22.49
CA ALA A 18 -13.41 11.61 22.31
C ALA A 18 -13.72 13.00 22.88
N ILE A 19 -13.16 13.33 24.05
CA ILE A 19 -13.30 14.65 24.68
C ILE A 19 -12.57 15.72 23.87
N GLU A 20 -11.33 15.47 23.44
CA GLU A 20 -10.59 16.41 22.60
C GLU A 20 -11.25 16.63 21.23
N LEU A 21 -11.86 15.60 20.65
CA LEU A 21 -12.61 15.70 19.40
C LEU A 21 -13.78 16.70 19.53
N LEU A 22 -14.58 16.57 20.59
CA LEU A 22 -15.70 17.48 20.86
C LEU A 22 -15.21 18.90 21.19
N HIS A 23 -14.16 19.02 22.01
CA HIS A 23 -13.57 20.30 22.36
C HIS A 23 -12.96 21.02 21.15
N SER A 24 -12.37 20.27 20.21
CA SER A 24 -11.81 20.81 18.99
C SER A 24 -12.86 21.35 18.03
N LEU A 25 -14.10 20.85 18.11
CA LEU A 25 -15.22 21.34 17.29
C LEU A 25 -15.83 22.62 17.87
N ASP A 26 -15.97 22.68 19.19
CA ASP A 26 -16.51 23.83 19.90
C ASP A 26 -15.67 24.18 21.13
N SER A 27 -14.99 25.33 21.07
CA SER A 27 -14.20 25.84 22.19
C SER A 27 -15.00 26.04 23.48
N THR A 28 -16.33 26.20 23.39
CA THR A 28 -17.21 26.36 24.57
C THR A 28 -17.56 25.04 25.23
N PHE A 29 -17.35 23.90 24.56
CA PHE A 29 -17.65 22.55 25.07
C PHE A 29 -17.04 22.31 26.46
N TYR A 30 -15.76 22.67 26.65
CA TYR A 30 -15.13 22.50 27.95
C TYR A 30 -15.82 23.31 29.04
N SER A 31 -16.19 24.56 28.74
CA SER A 31 -16.93 25.39 29.68
C SER A 31 -18.25 24.73 30.06
N GLN A 32 -19.02 24.25 29.08
CA GLN A 32 -20.31 23.58 29.29
C GLN A 32 -20.16 22.35 30.19
N CYS A 33 -19.21 21.46 29.90
CA CYS A 33 -18.94 20.27 30.72
C CYS A 33 -18.41 20.61 32.11
N SER A 34 -17.60 21.67 32.24
CA SER A 34 -17.03 22.08 33.53
C SER A 34 -18.06 22.69 34.47
N THR A 35 -19.09 23.35 33.94
CA THR A 35 -20.19 23.97 34.71
C THR A 35 -21.36 23.02 34.95
N ASN A 36 -21.57 22.03 34.09
CA ASN A 36 -22.65 21.05 34.19
C ASN A 36 -22.13 19.74 34.80
N GLU A 37 -22.18 19.64 36.13
CA GLU A 37 -21.73 18.43 36.85
C GLU A 37 -22.49 17.17 36.43
N ASN A 38 -23.76 17.28 36.08
CA ASN A 38 -24.56 16.15 35.63
C ASN A 38 -24.00 15.58 34.31
N LEU A 39 -23.83 16.42 33.29
CA LEU A 39 -23.26 16.00 32.00
C LEU A 39 -21.86 15.38 32.17
N ARG A 40 -21.00 16.02 32.96
CA ARG A 40 -19.66 15.51 33.24
C ARG A 40 -19.69 14.13 33.91
N ASN A 41 -20.50 13.95 34.95
CA ASN A 41 -20.63 12.68 35.65
C ASN A 41 -21.21 11.58 34.74
N MET A 42 -22.20 11.91 33.89
CA MET A 42 -22.72 11.01 32.87
C MET A 42 -21.61 10.55 31.92
N MET A 43 -20.85 11.48 31.34
CA MET A 43 -19.76 11.15 30.41
C MET A 43 -18.67 10.30 31.07
N LEU A 44 -18.28 10.60 32.31
CA LEU A 44 -17.29 9.83 33.06
C LEU A 44 -17.77 8.41 33.37
N ASP A 45 -19.04 8.25 33.75
CA ASP A 45 -19.64 6.94 34.00
C ASP A 45 -19.70 6.11 32.71
N LEU A 46 -20.17 6.69 31.61
CA LEU A 46 -20.21 6.00 30.31
C LEU A 46 -18.81 5.61 29.80
N ALA A 47 -17.82 6.50 29.92
CA ALA A 47 -16.43 6.22 29.54
C ALA A 47 -15.80 5.09 30.35
N LYS A 48 -16.20 4.91 31.63
CA LYS A 48 -15.73 3.81 32.48
C LYS A 48 -16.40 2.47 32.15
N ARG A 49 -17.60 2.49 31.57
CA ARG A 49 -18.37 1.28 31.24
C ARG A 49 -17.82 0.56 30.00
N ASP A 50 -17.64 1.29 28.90
CA ASP A 50 -17.03 0.78 27.65
C ASP A 50 -16.50 1.98 26.86
N ASP A 51 -15.18 2.06 26.69
CA ASP A 51 -14.52 3.24 26.13
C ASP A 51 -14.67 3.34 24.59
N GLU A 52 -14.73 2.21 23.89
CA GLU A 52 -15.03 2.17 22.45
C GLU A 52 -16.45 2.68 22.18
N CYS A 53 -17.44 2.20 22.94
CA CYS A 53 -18.83 2.68 22.82
C CYS A 53 -18.94 4.16 23.18
N PHE A 54 -18.24 4.61 24.22
CA PHE A 54 -18.18 6.02 24.58
C PHE A 54 -17.62 6.89 23.44
N TYR A 55 -16.55 6.43 22.79
CA TYR A 55 -16.00 7.10 21.62
C TYR A 55 -17.02 7.17 20.46
N GLU A 56 -17.72 6.08 20.14
CA GLU A 56 -18.74 6.08 19.08
C GLU A 56 -19.94 6.99 19.41
N THR A 57 -20.35 7.06 20.68
CA THR A 57 -21.35 8.03 21.17
C THR A 57 -20.85 9.47 20.99
N ALA A 58 -19.61 9.76 21.34
CA ALA A 58 -19.00 11.07 21.12
C ALA A 58 -18.88 11.42 19.63
N LEU A 59 -18.58 10.45 18.77
CA LEU A 59 -18.54 10.63 17.32
C LEU A 59 -19.93 10.98 16.75
N ARG A 60 -21.00 10.38 17.28
CA ARG A 60 -22.37 10.77 16.96
C ARG A 60 -22.65 12.20 17.38
N ALA A 61 -22.26 12.59 18.60
CA ALA A 61 -22.40 13.97 19.08
C ALA A 61 -21.63 14.97 18.20
N TYR A 62 -20.39 14.65 17.84
CA TYR A 62 -19.56 15.44 16.93
C TYR A 62 -20.28 15.69 15.60
N ARG A 63 -20.84 14.65 14.96
CA ARG A 63 -21.59 14.77 13.70
C ARG A 63 -22.84 15.63 13.83
N GLN A 64 -23.55 15.55 14.95
CA GLN A 64 -24.73 16.38 15.19
C GLN A 64 -24.34 17.85 15.40
N LEU A 65 -23.31 18.11 16.23
CA LEU A 65 -22.80 19.46 16.50
C LEU A 65 -22.22 20.15 15.26
N GLN A 66 -21.72 19.40 14.28
CA GLN A 66 -21.29 19.95 12.99
C GLN A 66 -22.45 20.60 12.22
N ASN A 67 -23.67 20.06 12.37
CA ASN A 67 -24.86 20.56 11.69
C ASN A 67 -25.62 21.58 12.54
N ASP A 68 -25.72 21.34 13.85
CA ASP A 68 -26.45 22.20 14.79
C ASP A 68 -25.66 22.33 16.11
N LYS A 69 -25.15 23.55 16.35
CA LYS A 69 -24.37 23.85 17.57
C LYS A 69 -25.22 23.97 18.84
N SER A 70 -26.55 23.96 18.73
CA SER A 70 -27.47 24.08 19.86
C SER A 70 -27.86 22.75 20.50
N VAL A 71 -27.37 21.63 19.97
CA VAL A 71 -27.66 20.28 20.44
C VAL A 71 -27.29 20.10 21.90
N ASP A 72 -28.26 19.69 22.72
CA ASP A 72 -28.05 19.35 24.12
C ASP A 72 -27.36 17.99 24.27
N LEU A 73 -26.09 18.01 24.68
CA LEU A 73 -25.29 16.82 24.87
C LEU A 73 -25.83 15.84 25.90
N THR A 74 -26.65 16.28 26.88
CA THR A 74 -27.26 15.38 27.86
C THR A 74 -28.26 14.43 27.20
N THR A 75 -28.86 14.83 26.09
CA THR A 75 -29.76 13.99 25.27
C THR A 75 -29.01 12.92 24.48
N ILE A 76 -27.69 13.02 24.33
CA ILE A 76 -26.86 12.04 23.62
C ILE A 76 -26.12 11.13 24.60
N PHE A 77 -25.53 11.71 25.66
CA PHE A 77 -24.76 10.98 26.66
C PHE A 77 -25.63 10.39 27.78
N ASN A 78 -26.87 9.99 27.46
CA ASN A 78 -27.76 9.32 28.42
C ASN A 78 -27.65 7.78 28.32
N ASN A 79 -28.16 7.10 29.35
CA ASN A 79 -28.10 5.64 29.45
C ASN A 79 -28.85 4.93 28.32
N GLU A 80 -29.98 5.45 27.85
CA GLU A 80 -30.81 4.82 26.82
C GLU A 80 -30.07 4.78 25.47
N GLU A 81 -29.58 5.94 25.02
CA GLU A 81 -28.80 6.08 23.79
C GLU A 81 -27.47 5.32 23.86
N PHE A 82 -26.79 5.35 25.01
CA PHE A 82 -25.56 4.58 25.20
C PHE A 82 -25.83 3.07 25.16
N ASN A 83 -26.90 2.57 25.77
CA ASN A 83 -27.24 1.15 25.73
C ASN A 83 -27.61 0.71 24.30
N ALA A 84 -28.29 1.56 23.53
CA ALA A 84 -28.53 1.30 22.11
C ALA A 84 -27.22 1.20 21.32
N MET A 85 -26.27 2.12 21.53
CA MET A 85 -24.95 2.09 20.91
C MET A 85 -24.14 0.86 21.34
N TYR A 86 -24.18 0.51 22.62
CA TYR A 86 -23.49 -0.66 23.17
C TYR A 86 -24.00 -1.96 22.53
N ASN A 87 -25.32 -2.10 22.38
CA ASN A 87 -25.92 -3.25 21.70
C ASN A 87 -25.54 -3.29 20.21
N PHE A 88 -25.48 -2.15 19.53
CA PHE A 88 -24.99 -2.05 18.16
C PHE A 88 -23.53 -2.51 18.04
N CYS A 89 -22.64 -1.95 18.86
CA CYS A 89 -21.22 -2.30 18.87
C CYS A 89 -20.99 -3.78 19.21
N LYS A 90 -21.77 -4.33 20.15
CA LYS A 90 -21.73 -5.75 20.50
C LYS A 90 -22.11 -6.64 19.32
N LYS A 91 -23.20 -6.31 18.60
CA LYS A 91 -23.61 -7.04 17.38
C LYS A 91 -22.55 -6.97 16.29
N GLU A 92 -21.94 -5.81 16.08
CA GLU A 92 -20.82 -5.63 15.14
C GLU A 92 -19.59 -6.47 15.53
N ARG A 93 -19.25 -6.55 16.82
CA ARG A 93 -18.15 -7.39 17.34
C ARG A 93 -18.43 -8.90 17.17
N GLU A 94 -19.70 -9.31 17.24
CA GLU A 94 -20.14 -10.71 17.13
C GLU A 94 -20.45 -11.15 15.69
N ASN A 95 -20.54 -10.22 14.73
CA ASN A 95 -20.86 -10.51 13.33
C ASN A 95 -19.78 -11.41 12.67
N PRO A 96 -20.14 -12.58 12.11
CA PRO A 96 -19.18 -13.49 11.48
C PRO A 96 -18.42 -12.86 10.29
N VAL A 97 -19.06 -11.96 9.55
CA VAL A 97 -18.48 -11.28 8.39
C VAL A 97 -17.44 -10.24 8.82
N SER A 98 -17.70 -9.49 9.90
CA SER A 98 -16.73 -8.55 10.47
C SER A 98 -15.54 -9.29 11.09
N LYS A 99 -15.77 -10.47 11.68
CA LYS A 99 -14.73 -11.37 12.21
C LYS A 99 -13.82 -11.93 11.11
N LEU A 100 -14.37 -12.26 9.95
CA LEU A 100 -13.62 -12.72 8.78
C LEU A 100 -12.78 -11.58 8.16
N HIS A 101 -13.35 -10.38 8.01
CA HIS A 101 -12.64 -9.19 7.48
C HIS A 101 -11.50 -8.71 8.40
N ARG A 102 -11.69 -8.76 9.73
CA ARG A 102 -10.64 -8.43 10.71
C ARG A 102 -9.42 -9.35 10.64
N ASN A 103 -9.60 -10.59 10.19
CA ASN A 103 -8.52 -11.57 10.07
C ASN A 103 -7.68 -11.39 8.80
N THR A 104 -8.24 -10.84 7.72
CA THR A 104 -7.55 -10.70 6.43
C THR A 104 -6.85 -9.35 6.26
N THR A 105 -7.37 -8.28 6.86
CA THR A 105 -6.77 -6.94 6.85
C THR A 105 -6.91 -6.29 8.22
N LYS A 106 -5.86 -6.35 9.04
CA LYS A 106 -5.80 -5.57 10.27
C LYS A 106 -5.80 -4.08 9.89
N SER A 107 -6.95 -3.43 10.07
CA SER A 107 -7.07 -1.99 10.07
C SER A 107 -6.75 -1.45 11.46
N TYR A 108 -6.08 -0.31 11.51
CA TYR A 108 -5.67 0.35 12.74
C TYR A 108 -6.38 1.69 12.82
N LYS A 109 -7.04 1.99 13.94
CA LYS A 109 -7.59 3.32 14.22
C LYS A 109 -6.50 4.15 14.89
N VAL A 110 -6.11 5.27 14.28
CA VAL A 110 -5.06 6.17 14.78
C VAL A 110 -5.59 7.58 14.96
N ALA A 111 -4.96 8.34 15.86
CA ALA A 111 -5.24 9.77 16.03
C ALA A 111 -5.05 10.53 14.71
N ASN A 112 -6.01 11.36 14.33
CA ASN A 112 -6.03 12.14 13.11
C ASN A 112 -6.12 13.64 13.42
N VAL A 113 -5.15 14.41 12.96
CA VAL A 113 -5.07 15.84 13.24
C VAL A 113 -4.91 16.62 11.94
N HIS A 114 -5.78 17.61 11.75
CA HIS A 114 -5.66 18.59 10.68
C HIS A 114 -5.04 19.88 11.21
N VAL A 115 -3.92 20.31 10.62
CA VAL A 115 -3.28 21.58 10.93
C VAL A 115 -3.56 22.56 9.79
N THR A 116 -4.27 23.63 10.10
CA THR A 116 -4.51 24.77 9.21
C THR A 116 -3.52 25.90 9.54
N PRO A 117 -3.48 27.00 8.76
CA PRO A 117 -2.65 28.15 9.12
C PRO A 117 -3.03 28.81 10.46
N ILE A 118 -4.27 28.63 10.94
CA ILE A 118 -4.81 29.31 12.13
C ILE A 118 -5.08 28.38 13.30
N SER A 119 -5.38 27.11 13.05
CA SER A 119 -5.87 26.16 14.06
C SER A 119 -5.27 24.77 13.90
N THR A 120 -5.40 23.99 14.97
CA THR A 120 -5.16 22.55 14.97
C THR A 120 -6.50 21.92 15.32
N CYS A 121 -7.01 21.07 14.44
CA CYS A 121 -8.29 20.43 14.60
C CYS A 121 -8.09 18.93 14.81
N ILE A 122 -8.62 18.40 15.91
CA ILE A 122 -8.72 16.97 16.15
C ILE A 122 -9.86 16.44 15.29
N MET A 123 -9.57 15.43 14.48
CA MET A 123 -10.52 14.78 13.58
C MET A 123 -10.91 13.40 14.16
N PRO A 124 -12.03 12.80 13.73
CA PRO A 124 -12.32 11.42 14.07
C PRO A 124 -11.13 10.50 13.79
N LEU A 125 -10.91 9.50 14.65
CA LEU A 125 -9.88 8.48 14.48
C LEU A 125 -9.93 7.91 13.05
N GLU A 126 -8.77 7.86 12.41
CA GLU A 126 -8.66 7.43 11.02
C GLU A 126 -8.32 5.94 10.97
N ALA A 127 -9.10 5.20 10.18
CA ALA A 127 -8.79 3.81 9.89
C ALA A 127 -7.73 3.74 8.79
N THR A 128 -6.54 3.26 9.13
CA THR A 128 -5.43 3.04 8.20
C THR A 128 -5.15 1.55 8.02
N GLY A 129 -4.60 1.18 6.87
CA GLY A 129 -3.90 -0.08 6.72
C GLY A 129 -2.65 -0.11 7.61
N GLY A 130 -2.22 -1.32 8.00
CA GLY A 130 -1.02 -1.47 8.81
C GLY A 130 0.26 -1.25 7.99
N HIS A 131 1.31 -0.79 8.67
CA HIS A 131 2.66 -0.74 8.13
C HIS A 131 3.68 -1.20 9.19
N ARG A 132 4.92 -1.46 8.77
CA ARG A 132 5.95 -2.04 9.66
C ARG A 132 6.23 -1.20 10.90
N ALA A 133 6.23 0.12 10.79
CA ALA A 133 6.41 0.99 11.96
C ALA A 133 5.31 0.82 13.02
N LEU A 134 4.01 0.69 12.65
CA LEU A 134 2.94 0.43 13.63
C LEU A 134 3.06 -0.93 14.32
N ARG A 135 3.75 -1.89 13.70
CA ARG A 135 3.95 -3.24 14.21
C ARG A 135 5.34 -3.48 14.81
N HIS A 136 6.16 -2.43 14.87
CA HIS A 136 7.53 -2.59 15.31
C HIS A 136 7.57 -2.89 16.81
N LYS A 137 8.29 -3.95 17.19
CA LYS A 137 8.34 -4.52 18.54
C LYS A 137 8.70 -3.52 19.67
N ASP A 138 9.40 -2.44 19.32
CA ASP A 138 9.87 -1.44 20.28
C ASP A 138 8.89 -0.27 20.47
N PHE A 139 7.71 -0.32 19.84
CA PHE A 139 6.61 0.62 20.06
C PHE A 139 5.42 -0.13 20.64
N ASN A 140 4.77 0.47 21.63
CA ASN A 140 3.90 -0.27 22.54
C ASN A 140 2.46 -0.33 22.05
N ASP A 141 1.98 0.76 21.44
CA ASP A 141 0.57 0.95 21.11
C ASP A 141 0.44 1.76 19.80
N VAL A 142 -0.63 1.52 19.05
CA VAL A 142 -1.04 2.35 17.90
C VAL A 142 -1.30 3.79 18.31
N ASN A 143 -1.68 4.02 19.57
CA ASN A 143 -1.85 5.33 20.19
C ASN A 143 -0.52 6.08 20.37
N ASP A 144 0.64 5.41 20.22
CA ASP A 144 1.93 6.09 20.09
C ASP A 144 2.04 6.85 18.76
N PHE A 145 1.16 6.61 17.79
CA PHE A 145 1.19 7.23 16.48
C PHE A 145 0.01 8.16 16.26
N CYS A 146 0.28 9.23 15.53
CA CYS A 146 -0.74 10.17 15.06
C CYS A 146 -0.47 10.53 13.59
N LEU A 147 -1.52 10.58 12.79
CA LEU A 147 -1.49 11.07 11.43
C LEU A 147 -1.84 12.55 11.39
N VAL A 148 -0.93 13.36 10.89
CA VAL A 148 -1.04 14.82 10.83
C VAL A 148 -1.13 15.27 9.38
N TYR A 149 -2.24 15.91 9.01
CA TYR A 149 -2.44 16.52 7.70
C TYR A 149 -2.22 18.02 7.76
N LEU A 150 -1.40 18.55 6.86
CA LEU A 150 -1.33 19.99 6.63
C LEU A 150 -2.42 20.38 5.63
N LYS A 151 -3.33 21.26 6.05
CA LYS A 151 -4.43 21.76 5.22
C LYS A 151 -4.20 23.24 4.93
N PRO A 152 -3.49 23.59 3.84
CA PRO A 152 -3.27 24.98 3.46
C PRO A 152 -4.49 25.58 2.77
N ASP A 153 -4.90 26.78 3.17
CA ASP A 153 -6.09 27.46 2.63
C ASP A 153 -5.96 27.83 1.13
N PHE A 154 -4.73 28.02 0.63
CA PHE A 154 -4.45 28.49 -0.73
C PHE A 154 -3.53 27.56 -1.54
N GLY A 155 -3.52 26.27 -1.18
CA GLY A 155 -2.76 25.23 -1.86
C GLY A 155 -1.30 25.07 -1.41
N ALA A 156 -0.64 24.05 -1.95
CA ALA A 156 0.66 23.53 -1.52
C ALA A 156 1.79 24.58 -1.42
N LYS A 157 1.79 25.59 -2.31
CA LYS A 157 2.85 26.61 -2.40
C LYS A 157 3.00 27.44 -1.12
N TYR A 158 1.97 27.51 -0.28
CA TYR A 158 1.98 28.29 0.96
C TYR A 158 2.48 27.51 2.18
N ILE A 159 2.64 26.19 2.08
CA ILE A 159 3.09 25.38 3.21
C ILE A 159 4.46 25.86 3.70
N LYS A 160 5.40 26.11 2.79
CA LYS A 160 6.75 26.58 3.14
C LYS A 160 6.78 27.98 3.77
N LYS A 161 5.77 28.82 3.48
CA LYS A 161 5.69 30.21 3.94
C LYS A 161 4.96 30.36 5.28
N CYS A 162 4.33 29.29 5.78
CA CYS A 162 3.55 29.33 7.00
C CYS A 162 4.40 28.91 8.19
N ASP A 163 4.76 29.87 9.05
CA ASP A 163 5.55 29.62 10.27
C ASP A 163 4.86 28.64 11.22
N ARG A 164 3.52 28.58 11.21
CA ARG A 164 2.78 27.62 12.04
C ARG A 164 3.11 26.17 11.68
N TYR A 165 3.21 25.85 10.40
CA TYR A 165 3.59 24.49 10.00
C TYR A 165 5.03 24.19 10.42
N GLN A 166 5.95 25.14 10.26
CA GLN A 166 7.33 24.96 10.74
C GLN A 166 7.36 24.72 12.26
N ARG A 167 6.58 25.47 13.05
CA ARG A 167 6.44 25.27 14.49
C ARG A 167 5.88 23.89 14.84
N VAL A 168 4.93 23.34 14.06
CA VAL A 168 4.44 21.98 14.27
C VAL A 168 5.54 20.94 14.12
N PHE A 169 6.44 21.07 13.14
CA PHE A 169 7.58 20.15 13.01
C PHE A 169 8.68 20.38 14.06
N GLN A 170 8.87 21.62 14.52
CA GLN A 170 9.87 21.97 15.52
C GLN A 170 9.45 21.59 16.95
N SER A 171 8.22 21.92 17.30
CA SER A 171 7.67 21.77 18.65
C SER A 171 6.80 20.52 18.81
N GLY A 172 6.36 19.88 17.73
CA GLY A 172 5.38 18.82 17.82
C GLY A 172 3.96 19.34 18.09
N ILE A 173 3.04 18.41 18.33
CA ILE A 173 1.64 18.68 18.69
C ILE A 173 1.30 17.95 19.99
N GLU A 174 0.27 18.43 20.70
CA GLU A 174 -0.24 17.80 21.90
C GLU A 174 -1.63 17.21 21.62
N ILE A 175 -1.82 15.95 21.99
CA ILE A 175 -3.08 15.20 21.88
C ILE A 175 -3.23 14.38 23.15
N CYS A 176 -4.36 14.45 23.83
CA CYS A 176 -4.64 13.69 25.04
C CYS A 176 -3.54 13.83 26.09
N ASN A 177 -3.04 15.06 26.34
CA ASN A 177 -1.90 15.35 27.22
C ASN A 177 -0.57 14.64 26.86
N ASN A 178 -0.47 14.04 25.68
CA ASN A 178 0.73 13.42 25.15
C ASN A 178 1.31 14.30 24.03
N ARG A 179 2.64 14.45 24.00
CA ARG A 179 3.33 15.20 22.95
C ARG A 179 3.77 14.27 21.83
N TYR A 180 3.56 14.69 20.60
CA TYR A 180 3.86 13.95 19.38
C TYR A 180 4.80 14.77 18.50
N HIS A 181 5.85 14.14 17.98
CA HIS A 181 6.85 14.75 17.10
C HIS A 181 6.89 14.07 15.75
N ALA A 182 7.23 14.84 14.71
CA ALA A 182 7.31 14.36 13.34
C ALA A 182 8.26 13.16 13.22
N PHE A 183 7.73 12.06 12.72
CA PHE A 183 8.39 10.76 12.74
C PHE A 183 8.76 10.29 11.34
N GLY A 184 7.82 10.23 10.40
CA GLY A 184 8.08 9.80 9.03
C GLY A 184 6.87 9.95 8.10
N ALA A 185 7.02 9.56 6.84
CA ALA A 185 5.93 9.53 5.87
C ALA A 185 6.28 8.56 4.73
N SER A 186 5.27 7.94 4.13
CA SER A 186 5.42 7.26 2.84
C SER A 186 5.42 8.27 1.69
N ASN A 187 5.79 7.83 0.48
CA ASN A 187 5.77 8.71 -0.69
C ASN A 187 4.36 9.20 -1.06
N SER A 188 3.30 8.40 -0.81
CA SER A 188 1.92 8.85 -1.04
C SER A 188 1.54 9.94 -0.05
N GLN A 189 1.88 9.75 1.22
CA GLN A 189 1.59 10.71 2.29
C GLN A 189 2.26 12.06 2.04
N LEU A 190 3.50 12.07 1.56
CA LEU A 190 4.20 13.31 1.18
C LEU A 190 3.45 14.11 0.09
N ARG A 191 2.80 13.44 -0.87
CA ARG A 191 2.00 14.10 -1.91
C ARG A 191 0.71 14.70 -1.38
N GLU A 192 0.16 14.10 -0.33
CA GLU A 192 -1.09 14.53 0.32
C GLU A 192 -0.84 15.50 1.49
N PHE A 193 0.41 15.86 1.75
CA PHE A 193 0.83 16.64 2.92
C PHE A 193 0.41 16.01 4.24
N SER A 194 0.46 14.68 4.32
CA SER A 194 0.24 13.90 5.52
C SER A 194 1.55 13.32 6.06
N TYR A 195 1.65 13.24 7.38
CA TYR A 195 2.88 12.87 8.09
C TYR A 195 2.54 12.06 9.33
N TRP A 196 3.30 10.99 9.56
CA TRP A 196 3.27 10.27 10.82
C TRP A 196 4.06 11.03 11.87
N PHE A 197 3.42 11.27 13.00
CA PHE A 197 4.03 11.73 14.24
C PHE A 197 4.03 10.59 15.25
N ILE A 198 5.05 10.56 16.12
CA ILE A 198 5.18 9.58 17.19
C ILE A 198 5.18 10.28 18.54
N ARG A 199 4.57 9.65 19.54
CA ARG A 199 4.61 10.10 20.93
C ARG A 199 6.06 10.16 21.39
N ALA A 200 6.51 11.34 21.79
CA ALA A 200 7.87 11.61 22.24
C ALA A 200 7.89 12.91 23.04
N THR A 201 8.78 13.01 24.02
CA THR A 201 9.00 14.20 24.83
C THR A 201 9.79 15.28 24.10
N SER A 202 10.59 14.88 23.10
CA SER A 202 11.46 15.75 22.31
C SER A 202 11.65 15.25 20.87
N ARG A 203 12.27 16.08 20.02
CA ARG A 203 12.63 15.67 18.64
C ARG A 203 13.76 14.66 18.64
N GLU A 204 14.64 14.75 19.63
CA GLU A 204 15.79 13.90 19.83
C GLU A 204 15.33 12.47 20.16
N GLU A 205 14.34 12.31 21.05
CA GLU A 205 13.72 11.01 21.33
C GLU A 205 13.03 10.43 20.08
N ALA A 206 12.31 11.26 19.31
CA ALA A 206 11.72 10.82 18.04
C ALA A 206 12.79 10.40 17.02
N HIS A 207 13.95 11.05 17.02
CA HIS A 207 15.09 10.68 16.19
C HIS A 207 15.70 9.34 16.64
N GLU A 208 15.90 9.13 17.93
CA GLU A 208 16.37 7.85 18.49
C GLU A 208 15.43 6.70 18.13
N LYS A 209 14.11 6.93 18.20
CA LYS A 209 13.11 5.95 17.74
C LYS A 209 13.23 5.61 16.26
N ARG A 210 13.63 6.55 15.39
CA ARG A 210 13.90 6.27 13.96
C ARG A 210 15.11 5.36 13.77
N GLN A 211 16.13 5.47 14.62
CA GLN A 211 17.34 4.65 14.51
C GLN A 211 17.07 3.16 14.79
N LYS A 212 15.91 2.82 15.37
CA LYS A 212 15.47 1.43 15.55
C LYS A 212 15.15 0.72 14.24
N PHE A 213 14.86 1.48 13.18
CA PHE A 213 14.54 0.94 11.85
C PHE A 213 15.76 0.46 11.07
N GLY A 214 16.96 0.90 11.42
CA GLY A 214 18.18 0.52 10.72
C GLY A 214 19.23 1.63 10.74
N ASP A 215 20.32 1.39 10.04
CA ASP A 215 21.44 2.33 9.97
C ASP A 215 21.21 3.37 8.87
N PHE A 216 20.94 4.61 9.28
CA PHE A 216 20.82 5.75 8.37
C PHE A 216 22.08 6.63 8.34
N SER A 217 23.14 6.29 9.08
CA SER A 217 24.32 7.14 9.29
C SER A 217 25.05 7.52 8.00
N ARG A 218 24.95 6.68 6.97
CA ARG A 218 25.61 6.87 5.66
C ARG A 218 24.78 7.71 4.67
N ILE A 219 23.60 8.18 5.07
CA ILE A 219 22.68 8.91 4.18
C ILE A 219 22.77 10.42 4.45
N ASN A 220 23.55 11.11 3.63
CA ASN A 220 23.78 12.56 3.76
C ASN A 220 22.73 13.41 3.01
N ASN A 221 21.93 12.81 2.14
CA ASN A 221 20.90 13.52 1.37
C ASN A 221 19.53 13.40 2.06
N VAL A 222 18.91 14.53 2.39
CA VAL A 222 17.62 14.59 3.09
C VAL A 222 16.51 13.87 2.33
N GLY A 223 16.42 14.07 1.01
CA GLY A 223 15.42 13.40 0.17
C GLY A 223 15.58 11.88 0.19
N LYS A 224 16.82 11.40 0.08
CA LYS A 224 17.15 9.97 0.19
C LYS A 224 16.83 9.44 1.59
N TYR A 225 17.15 10.19 2.65
CA TYR A 225 16.85 9.81 4.04
C TYR A 225 15.34 9.61 4.23
N VAL A 226 14.52 10.58 3.82
CA VAL A 226 13.06 10.51 3.91
C VAL A 226 12.52 9.33 3.09
N ALA A 227 13.03 9.11 1.87
CA ALA A 227 12.62 7.97 1.04
C ALA A 227 12.97 6.61 1.67
N ARG A 228 14.11 6.50 2.37
CA ARG A 228 14.53 5.27 3.08
C ARG A 228 13.77 5.05 4.38
N LEU A 229 13.44 6.12 5.08
CA LEU A 229 12.58 6.07 6.25
C LEU A 229 11.15 5.65 5.87
N GLY A 230 10.63 6.16 4.75
CA GLY A 230 9.30 5.86 4.21
C GLY A 230 9.04 4.38 3.91
N LEU A 231 10.08 3.54 3.82
CA LEU A 231 9.95 2.09 3.64
C LEU A 231 9.27 1.40 4.85
N TRP A 232 9.19 2.07 6.00
CA TRP A 232 8.55 1.59 7.24
C TRP A 232 7.09 2.03 7.39
N PHE A 233 6.68 3.00 6.56
CA PHE A 233 5.34 3.61 6.55
C PHE A 233 4.53 3.24 5.30
N SER A 234 5.11 2.41 4.41
CA SER A 234 4.36 1.83 3.30
C SER A 234 3.36 0.83 3.86
N THR A 235 2.10 0.90 3.42
CA THR A 235 1.07 -0.07 3.78
C THR A 235 1.52 -1.47 3.36
N THR A 236 1.50 -2.40 4.32
CA THR A 236 1.93 -3.78 4.11
C THR A 236 1.13 -4.76 4.98
N HIS A 237 0.94 -5.95 4.43
CA HIS A 237 0.41 -7.12 5.12
C HIS A 237 1.58 -7.91 5.72
N SER A 238 1.60 -8.05 7.04
CA SER A 238 2.62 -8.87 7.68
C SER A 238 2.31 -10.34 7.48
N THR A 239 3.31 -11.10 7.07
CA THR A 239 3.17 -12.56 6.92
C THR A 239 3.38 -13.29 8.25
N GLY A 240 3.92 -12.63 9.27
CA GLY A 240 4.38 -13.28 10.50
C GLY A 240 5.54 -14.25 10.29
N ILE A 241 6.21 -14.19 9.13
CA ILE A 241 7.40 -14.98 8.80
C ILE A 241 8.62 -14.15 9.14
N LYS A 242 9.53 -14.73 9.91
CA LYS A 242 10.83 -14.14 10.23
C LYS A 242 11.92 -15.04 9.67
N LEU A 243 12.69 -14.51 8.72
CA LEU A 243 13.73 -15.26 8.03
C LEU A 243 15.09 -15.10 8.72
N THR A 244 15.94 -16.10 8.62
CA THR A 244 17.33 -16.04 9.08
C THR A 244 18.24 -15.68 7.91
N PHE A 245 18.99 -14.58 8.02
CA PHE A 245 19.97 -14.23 7.00
C PHE A 245 21.21 -15.13 7.08
N VAL A 246 21.59 -15.72 5.96
CA VAL A 246 22.73 -16.62 5.82
C VAL A 246 23.56 -16.20 4.61
N SER A 247 24.79 -15.72 4.87
CA SER A 247 25.67 -15.22 3.81
C SER A 247 26.48 -16.31 3.13
N ASP A 248 26.81 -17.38 3.85
CA ASP A 248 27.59 -18.49 3.31
C ASP A 248 26.71 -19.42 2.46
N PRO A 249 27.05 -19.69 1.18
CA PRO A 249 26.23 -20.54 0.32
C PRO A 249 26.10 -21.99 0.79
N GLN A 250 27.15 -22.56 1.40
CA GLN A 250 27.09 -23.96 1.87
C GLN A 250 26.19 -24.08 3.09
N GLU A 251 26.33 -23.17 4.07
CA GLU A 251 25.45 -23.08 5.23
C GLU A 251 24.00 -22.84 4.79
N PHE A 252 23.77 -21.95 3.82
CA PHE A 252 22.44 -21.68 3.28
C PHE A 252 21.79 -22.94 2.72
N ASN A 253 22.50 -23.69 1.87
CA ASN A 253 21.98 -24.93 1.29
C ASN A 253 21.66 -25.97 2.37
N ASN A 254 22.58 -26.19 3.32
CA ASN A 254 22.38 -27.14 4.42
C ASN A 254 21.15 -26.81 5.27
N ARG A 255 20.94 -25.53 5.59
CA ARG A 255 19.78 -25.05 6.36
C ARG A 255 18.47 -25.20 5.58
N VAL A 256 18.47 -24.84 4.30
CA VAL A 256 17.30 -25.01 3.43
C VAL A 256 16.90 -26.48 3.31
N GLU A 257 17.87 -27.40 3.20
CA GLU A 257 17.62 -28.86 3.20
C GLU A 257 17.03 -29.37 4.53
N GLN A 258 17.37 -28.73 5.65
CA GLN A 258 16.80 -29.02 6.96
C GLN A 258 15.40 -28.40 7.17
N GLY A 259 14.92 -27.60 6.21
CA GLY A 259 13.61 -26.93 6.28
C GLY A 259 13.64 -25.59 7.02
N ASP A 260 14.81 -24.99 7.25
CA ASP A 260 14.91 -23.64 7.83
C ASP A 260 14.35 -22.59 6.86
N GLN A 261 13.80 -21.52 7.45
CA GLN A 261 13.34 -20.35 6.71
C GLN A 261 14.50 -19.35 6.58
N CYS A 262 15.12 -19.29 5.40
CA CYS A 262 16.36 -18.54 5.19
C CYS A 262 16.23 -17.40 4.18
N VAL A 263 17.08 -16.39 4.32
CA VAL A 263 17.32 -15.38 3.29
C VAL A 263 18.82 -15.31 2.98
N THR A 264 19.17 -15.24 1.71
CA THR A 264 20.56 -15.09 1.25
C THR A 264 20.68 -14.04 0.17
N LYS A 265 21.91 -13.68 -0.19
CA LYS A 265 22.21 -12.66 -1.20
C LYS A 265 22.74 -13.29 -2.48
N ILE A 266 22.22 -12.86 -3.61
CA ILE A 266 22.69 -13.19 -4.96
C ILE A 266 23.12 -11.91 -5.71
N ASN A 267 23.98 -12.05 -6.71
CA ASN A 267 24.51 -10.93 -7.49
C ASN A 267 23.51 -10.45 -8.54
N ASP A 268 23.30 -9.14 -8.66
CA ASP A 268 22.58 -8.57 -9.80
C ASP A 268 23.20 -9.01 -11.13
N ILE A 269 22.35 -9.27 -12.14
CA ILE A 269 22.83 -9.54 -13.50
C ILE A 269 23.21 -8.20 -14.12
N GLU A 270 24.51 -7.94 -14.23
CA GLU A 270 25.04 -6.69 -14.76
C GLU A 270 25.66 -6.92 -16.14
N ARG A 271 25.27 -6.10 -17.13
CA ARG A 271 25.93 -6.04 -18.45
C ARG A 271 25.97 -4.60 -18.93
N ASN A 272 27.09 -4.18 -19.51
CA ASN A 272 27.29 -2.84 -20.07
C ASN A 272 26.95 -1.69 -19.09
N GLY A 273 27.18 -1.88 -17.78
CA GLY A 273 26.89 -0.89 -16.75
C GLY A 273 25.41 -0.77 -16.37
N TYR A 274 24.55 -1.69 -16.82
CA TYR A 274 23.14 -1.77 -16.44
C TYR A 274 22.84 -3.03 -15.63
N TYR A 275 22.01 -2.89 -14.60
CA TYR A 275 21.44 -4.00 -13.85
C TYR A 275 20.15 -4.49 -14.52
N PHE A 276 20.15 -5.71 -15.02
CA PHE A 276 18.99 -6.36 -15.64
C PHE A 276 17.99 -6.90 -14.62
N THR A 277 18.40 -6.98 -13.35
CA THR A 277 17.59 -7.49 -12.24
C THR A 277 17.44 -6.48 -11.10
N ASP A 278 17.55 -5.17 -11.40
CA ASP A 278 17.50 -4.11 -10.38
C ASP A 278 16.18 -4.18 -9.59
N GLY A 279 16.27 -4.55 -8.31
CA GLY A 279 15.11 -4.68 -7.44
C GLY A 279 14.37 -6.01 -7.51
N ASN A 280 14.81 -7.00 -8.30
CA ASN A 280 14.13 -8.29 -8.45
C ASN A 280 14.89 -9.47 -7.83
N GLY A 281 14.32 -10.09 -6.79
CA GLY A 281 14.83 -11.30 -6.15
C GLY A 281 14.01 -12.55 -6.46
N LEU A 282 14.31 -13.65 -5.77
CA LEU A 282 13.63 -14.94 -5.93
C LEU A 282 13.04 -15.43 -4.60
N ILE A 283 11.93 -16.16 -4.66
CA ILE A 283 11.27 -16.80 -3.52
C ILE A 283 10.98 -18.27 -3.85
N SER A 284 11.20 -19.18 -2.90
CA SER A 284 10.90 -20.59 -3.13
C SER A 284 9.39 -20.88 -3.20
N LYS A 285 9.00 -21.92 -3.94
CA LYS A 285 7.60 -22.37 -4.05
C LYS A 285 6.99 -22.69 -2.68
N GLY A 286 7.74 -23.38 -1.81
CA GLY A 286 7.30 -23.72 -0.45
C GLY A 286 6.98 -22.48 0.39
N LEU A 287 7.84 -21.45 0.35
CA LEU A 287 7.61 -20.22 1.10
C LEU A 287 6.44 -19.40 0.54
N ALA A 288 6.34 -19.30 -0.79
CA ALA A 288 5.24 -18.60 -1.44
C ALA A 288 3.87 -19.22 -1.12
N ARG A 289 3.78 -20.55 -1.09
CA ARG A 289 2.57 -21.26 -0.65
C ARG A 289 2.18 -20.88 0.78
N ILE A 290 3.13 -20.86 1.73
CA ILE A 290 2.87 -20.46 3.13
C ILE A 290 2.36 -19.02 3.19
N ILE A 291 2.95 -18.10 2.41
CA ILE A 291 2.49 -16.71 2.35
C ILE A 291 1.05 -16.65 1.85
N ALA A 292 0.74 -17.36 0.77
CA ALA A 292 -0.61 -17.40 0.20
C ALA A 292 -1.63 -17.98 1.18
N GLU A 293 -1.27 -19.00 1.97
CA GLU A 293 -2.13 -19.52 3.04
C GLU A 293 -2.38 -18.46 4.13
N ARG A 294 -1.32 -17.80 4.61
CA ARG A 294 -1.43 -16.81 5.71
C ARG A 294 -2.20 -15.55 5.31
N LEU A 295 -2.08 -15.14 4.05
CA LEU A 295 -2.75 -13.96 3.51
C LEU A 295 -4.10 -14.26 2.83
N ASN A 296 -4.55 -15.52 2.84
CA ASN A 296 -5.77 -16.00 2.18
C ASN A 296 -5.80 -15.72 0.66
N TYR A 297 -4.65 -15.84 0.00
CA TYR A 297 -4.51 -15.82 -1.46
C TYR A 297 -4.53 -17.21 -2.07
N LEU A 298 -4.42 -18.27 -1.26
CA LEU A 298 -4.39 -19.64 -1.76
C LEU A 298 -5.76 -20.04 -2.32
N VAL A 299 -5.81 -20.33 -3.62
CA VAL A 299 -6.98 -20.92 -4.26
C VAL A 299 -6.71 -22.42 -4.42
N LYS A 300 -7.54 -23.25 -3.78
CA LYS A 300 -7.48 -24.71 -3.91
C LYS A 300 -8.46 -25.15 -4.98
N SER A 301 -7.97 -25.79 -6.03
CA SER A 301 -8.79 -26.57 -6.97
C SER A 301 -8.62 -28.07 -6.71
N GLU A 302 -9.49 -28.90 -7.27
CA GLU A 302 -9.41 -30.37 -7.12
C GLU A 302 -8.07 -30.97 -7.57
N GLN A 303 -7.33 -30.26 -8.44
CA GLN A 303 -6.12 -30.76 -9.08
C GLN A 303 -4.85 -29.97 -8.72
N ASN A 304 -4.97 -28.73 -8.23
CA ASN A 304 -3.82 -27.89 -7.95
C ASN A 304 -4.11 -26.81 -6.92
N GLU A 305 -3.03 -26.33 -6.29
CA GLU A 305 -3.05 -25.11 -5.51
C GLU A 305 -2.49 -23.96 -6.33
N LEU A 306 -3.22 -22.85 -6.34
CA LEU A 306 -2.81 -21.63 -7.00
C LEU A 306 -2.45 -20.57 -5.97
N TYR A 307 -1.29 -19.98 -6.15
CA TYR A 307 -0.77 -18.87 -5.36
C TYR A 307 -0.04 -17.88 -6.29
N PRO A 308 0.06 -16.60 -5.90
CA PRO A 308 0.75 -15.61 -6.70
C PRO A 308 2.20 -16.01 -7.03
N SER A 309 2.62 -15.68 -8.25
CA SER A 309 3.97 -15.96 -8.74
C SER A 309 4.98 -14.88 -8.37
N ALA A 310 4.50 -13.70 -7.94
CA ALA A 310 5.34 -12.57 -7.59
C ALA A 310 4.76 -11.81 -6.39
N TYR A 311 5.66 -11.25 -5.58
CA TYR A 311 5.32 -10.49 -4.39
C TYR A 311 6.21 -9.25 -4.30
N GLN A 312 5.61 -8.07 -4.19
CA GLN A 312 6.35 -6.88 -3.80
C GLN A 312 6.55 -6.92 -2.30
N ILE A 313 7.81 -6.97 -1.86
CA ILE A 313 8.17 -7.22 -0.46
C ILE A 313 8.79 -6.02 0.22
N ARG A 314 8.64 -6.02 1.55
CA ARG A 314 9.42 -5.21 2.49
C ARG A 314 9.97 -6.14 3.56
N MET A 315 11.29 -6.13 3.72
CA MET A 315 11.96 -6.98 4.70
C MET A 315 13.29 -6.36 5.07
N ALA A 316 13.59 -6.19 6.36
CA ALA A 316 14.74 -5.43 6.83
C ALA A 316 14.77 -4.04 6.14
N GLY A 317 15.92 -3.65 5.59
CA GLY A 317 16.02 -2.46 4.73
C GLY A 317 15.87 -2.75 3.24
N CYS A 318 15.43 -3.95 2.87
CA CYS A 318 15.20 -4.36 1.49
C CYS A 318 13.81 -3.94 0.98
N LYS A 319 13.78 -3.48 -0.27
CA LYS A 319 12.58 -3.27 -1.09
C LYS A 319 12.80 -3.95 -2.42
N GLY A 320 11.79 -4.65 -2.93
CA GLY A 320 11.76 -5.06 -4.32
C GLY A 320 10.65 -6.05 -4.61
N LEU A 321 10.71 -6.65 -5.79
CA LEU A 321 9.83 -7.74 -6.20
C LEU A 321 10.56 -9.07 -6.04
N VAL A 322 9.94 -10.09 -5.45
CA VAL A 322 10.43 -11.47 -5.50
C VAL A 322 9.50 -12.32 -6.35
N ILE A 323 10.06 -13.10 -7.25
CA ILE A 323 9.30 -14.03 -8.10
C ILE A 323 9.61 -15.48 -7.72
N ILE A 324 8.69 -16.39 -8.02
CA ILE A 324 8.91 -17.82 -7.79
C ILE A 324 10.20 -18.25 -8.47
N ASP A 325 11.11 -18.85 -7.70
CA ASP A 325 12.29 -19.53 -8.22
C ASP A 325 11.81 -20.80 -8.95
N PRO A 326 11.91 -20.87 -10.30
CA PRO A 326 11.40 -22.01 -11.06
C PRO A 326 12.07 -23.33 -10.67
N GLU A 327 13.32 -23.27 -10.22
CA GLU A 327 14.13 -24.42 -9.80
C GLU A 327 13.79 -24.91 -8.39
N SER A 328 13.09 -24.10 -7.59
CA SER A 328 12.72 -24.49 -6.23
C SER A 328 11.60 -25.53 -6.17
N ASN A 329 11.50 -26.23 -5.05
CA ASN A 329 10.42 -27.16 -4.75
C ASN A 329 9.60 -26.73 -3.51
N LEU A 330 8.53 -27.47 -3.19
CA LEU A 330 7.59 -27.14 -2.11
C LEU A 330 8.14 -27.34 -0.71
N ASN A 331 9.27 -28.05 -0.54
CA ASN A 331 9.89 -28.31 0.76
C ASN A 331 11.00 -27.31 1.11
N GLN A 332 11.26 -26.33 0.25
CA GLN A 332 12.27 -25.30 0.46
C GLN A 332 11.63 -23.99 0.88
N TYR A 333 12.24 -23.29 1.84
CA TYR A 333 11.68 -22.05 2.40
C TYR A 333 12.72 -20.92 2.40
N TYR A 334 12.86 -20.21 1.28
CA TYR A 334 13.85 -19.13 1.20
C TYR A 334 13.45 -17.94 0.35
N ILE A 335 14.17 -16.84 0.57
CA ILE A 335 14.25 -15.69 -0.32
C ILE A 335 15.71 -15.44 -0.72
N LYS A 336 15.97 -15.20 -2.00
CA LYS A 336 17.26 -14.72 -2.51
C LYS A 336 17.11 -13.24 -2.88
N ILE A 337 17.79 -12.36 -2.15
CA ILE A 337 17.77 -10.90 -2.38
C ILE A 337 19.01 -10.43 -3.15
N ARG A 338 18.92 -9.27 -3.80
CA ARG A 338 20.03 -8.65 -4.53
C ARG A 338 20.59 -7.41 -3.83
N SER A 339 21.78 -6.97 -4.22
CA SER A 339 22.40 -5.73 -3.71
C SER A 339 21.49 -4.53 -3.97
N SER A 340 20.96 -4.46 -5.19
CA SER A 340 20.02 -3.42 -5.64
C SER A 340 18.79 -3.27 -4.74
N MET A 341 18.32 -4.37 -4.11
CA MET A 341 17.15 -4.36 -3.22
C MET A 341 17.43 -3.75 -1.85
N ASN A 342 18.66 -3.88 -1.32
CA ASN A 342 19.00 -3.42 0.01
C ASN A 342 19.22 -1.90 0.02
N LYS A 343 18.27 -1.17 0.60
CA LYS A 343 18.26 0.29 0.58
C LYS A 343 18.86 0.90 1.85
N ILE A 344 18.84 0.19 2.99
CA ILE A 344 19.47 0.54 4.27
C ILE A 344 19.90 -0.74 5.03
N PRO A 345 21.04 -0.75 5.74
CA PRO A 345 21.36 -1.87 6.63
C PRO A 345 20.34 -1.99 7.77
N SER A 346 19.81 -3.18 7.99
CA SER A 346 18.86 -3.50 9.06
C SER A 346 18.82 -5.02 9.25
N ASP A 347 18.61 -5.48 10.48
CA ASP A 347 18.54 -6.90 10.84
C ASP A 347 17.09 -7.37 11.11
N ASP A 348 16.10 -6.52 10.81
CA ASP A 348 14.68 -6.84 10.98
C ASP A 348 14.14 -7.67 9.80
N TRP A 349 14.53 -8.94 9.74
CA TRP A 349 14.15 -9.89 8.67
C TRP A 349 12.71 -10.42 8.77
N ASN A 350 11.78 -9.63 9.32
CA ASN A 350 10.34 -9.89 9.22
C ASN A 350 9.86 -9.58 7.78
N LEU A 351 9.17 -10.55 7.18
CA LEU A 351 8.67 -10.44 5.81
C LEU A 351 7.27 -9.83 5.78
N ASP A 352 7.14 -8.75 5.04
CA ASP A 352 5.90 -8.05 4.78
C ASP A 352 5.65 -7.96 3.27
N ILE A 353 4.39 -8.13 2.86
CA ILE A 353 3.94 -8.03 1.47
C ILE A 353 3.24 -6.68 1.26
N CYS A 354 3.67 -5.92 0.26
CA CYS A 354 2.95 -4.74 -0.23
C CYS A 354 1.79 -5.18 -1.13
N GLU A 355 2.10 -5.99 -2.13
CA GLU A 355 1.18 -6.42 -3.18
C GLU A 355 1.68 -7.75 -3.78
N SER A 356 0.81 -8.48 -4.47
CA SER A 356 1.14 -9.74 -5.15
C SER A 356 0.65 -9.72 -6.59
N SER A 357 1.22 -10.56 -7.46
CA SER A 357 0.71 -10.67 -8.84
C SER A 357 -0.75 -11.12 -8.86
N GLN A 358 -1.53 -10.52 -9.77
CA GLN A 358 -2.95 -10.74 -9.96
C GLN A 358 -3.33 -10.51 -11.44
N PRO A 359 -4.37 -11.17 -11.97
CA PRO A 359 -4.83 -10.99 -13.34
C PRO A 359 -5.64 -9.70 -13.46
N ILE A 360 -4.97 -8.54 -13.46
CA ILE A 360 -5.63 -7.24 -13.51
C ILE A 360 -5.89 -6.85 -14.97
N PRO A 361 -7.15 -6.79 -15.44
CA PRO A 361 -7.46 -6.25 -16.76
C PRO A 361 -7.18 -4.74 -16.79
N HIS A 362 -6.84 -4.19 -17.96
CA HIS A 362 -6.49 -2.78 -18.07
C HIS A 362 -7.27 -2.03 -19.15
N SER A 363 -7.04 -0.73 -19.22
CA SER A 363 -7.68 0.19 -20.16
C SER A 363 -6.65 1.15 -20.72
N LEU A 364 -6.87 1.64 -21.93
CA LEU A 364 -6.10 2.75 -22.47
C LEU A 364 -6.53 4.03 -21.76
N ASN A 365 -5.57 4.81 -21.30
CA ASN A 365 -5.82 6.17 -20.81
C ASN A 365 -5.38 7.19 -21.87
N ASN A 366 -5.75 8.45 -21.67
CA ASN A 366 -5.42 9.52 -22.62
C ASN A 366 -3.92 9.67 -22.89
N GLN A 367 -3.04 9.39 -21.93
CA GLN A 367 -1.58 9.49 -22.15
C GLN A 367 -1.11 8.42 -23.14
N ILE A 368 -1.53 7.17 -22.93
CA ILE A 368 -1.17 6.06 -23.84
C ILE A 368 -1.77 6.31 -25.23
N ILE A 369 -3.03 6.75 -25.32
CA ILE A 369 -3.71 7.01 -26.60
C ILE A 369 -2.95 8.05 -27.42
N VAL A 370 -2.55 9.17 -26.80
CA VAL A 370 -1.81 10.23 -27.48
C VAL A 370 -0.47 9.72 -28.02
N LEU A 371 0.26 8.93 -27.23
CA LEU A 371 1.54 8.37 -27.65
C LEU A 371 1.39 7.31 -28.75
N LEU A 372 0.36 6.46 -28.68
CA LEU A 372 0.08 5.48 -29.73
C LEU A 372 -0.33 6.15 -31.04
N SER A 373 -1.10 7.26 -30.97
CA SER A 373 -1.45 8.07 -32.14
C SER A 373 -0.20 8.71 -32.78
N ASP A 374 0.72 9.25 -31.97
CA ASP A 374 2.01 9.79 -32.42
C ASP A 374 2.92 8.72 -33.06
N LEU A 375 2.88 7.49 -32.54
CA LEU A 375 3.55 6.33 -33.12
C LEU A 375 2.88 5.80 -34.41
N GLY A 376 1.76 6.40 -34.82
CA GLY A 376 1.11 6.13 -36.11
C GLY A 376 -0.09 5.19 -36.05
N ILE A 377 -0.62 4.86 -34.86
CA ILE A 377 -1.91 4.16 -34.75
C ILE A 377 -3.03 5.13 -35.15
N PRO A 378 -3.86 4.83 -36.18
CA PRO A 378 -4.92 5.73 -36.59
C PRO A 378 -5.96 5.96 -35.49
N ASP A 379 -6.42 7.20 -35.34
CA ASP A 379 -7.43 7.55 -34.33
C ASP A 379 -8.73 6.75 -34.46
N SER A 380 -9.06 6.28 -35.67
CA SER A 380 -10.22 5.41 -35.93
C SER A 380 -10.18 4.12 -35.12
N VAL A 381 -8.99 3.57 -34.81
CA VAL A 381 -8.85 2.37 -33.98
C VAL A 381 -9.36 2.64 -32.56
N PHE A 382 -9.04 3.81 -31.99
CA PHE A 382 -9.51 4.18 -30.66
C PHE A 382 -11.01 4.48 -30.64
N LEU A 383 -11.52 5.11 -31.70
CA LEU A 383 -12.95 5.38 -31.86
C LEU A 383 -13.74 4.07 -31.99
N GLU A 384 -13.28 3.12 -32.79
CA GLU A 384 -13.90 1.80 -32.92
C GLU A 384 -13.91 1.02 -31.60
N LEU A 385 -12.81 1.05 -30.84
CA LEU A 385 -12.74 0.45 -29.50
C LEU A 385 -13.72 1.09 -28.53
N GLN A 386 -13.85 2.42 -28.59
CA GLN A 386 -14.82 3.15 -27.78
C GLN A 386 -16.26 2.80 -28.17
N ASP A 387 -16.57 2.71 -29.47
CA ASP A 387 -17.89 2.34 -29.99
C ASP A 387 -18.28 0.90 -29.66
N GLN A 388 -17.35 -0.06 -29.81
CA GLN A 388 -17.56 -1.45 -29.39
C GLN A 388 -17.89 -1.53 -27.91
N TRP A 389 -17.18 -0.75 -27.10
CA TRP A 389 -17.44 -0.72 -25.67
C TRP A 389 -18.82 -0.15 -25.33
N PHE A 390 -19.24 0.96 -25.96
CA PHE A 390 -20.58 1.52 -25.77
C PHE A 390 -21.68 0.53 -26.20
N THR A 391 -21.49 -0.11 -27.35
CA THR A 391 -22.43 -1.11 -27.89
C THR A 391 -22.62 -2.30 -26.95
N ASN A 392 -21.53 -2.76 -26.31
CA ASN A 392 -21.58 -3.83 -25.32
C ASN A 392 -22.21 -3.37 -23.98
N LYS A 393 -22.26 -2.06 -23.72
CA LYS A 393 -22.76 -1.49 -22.46
C LYS A 393 -24.24 -1.12 -22.43
N ASP A 394 -24.91 -1.03 -23.58
CA ASP A 394 -26.36 -0.75 -23.67
C ASP A 394 -27.26 -1.80 -22.95
N LYS A 395 -26.66 -2.80 -22.29
CA LYS A 395 -27.34 -3.77 -21.40
C LYS A 395 -27.18 -3.50 -19.88
N ALA A 396 -26.43 -2.48 -19.41
CA ALA A 396 -26.26 -2.21 -17.97
C ALA A 396 -26.14 -0.71 -17.57
N LEU A 397 -26.98 -0.27 -16.62
CA LEU A 397 -27.37 1.11 -16.27
C LEU A 397 -26.30 2.14 -15.78
N SER A 398 -26.50 3.38 -16.28
CA SER A 398 -26.50 4.77 -15.74
C SER A 398 -25.53 5.34 -14.67
N SER A 399 -24.71 4.59 -13.92
CA SER A 399 -23.91 5.20 -12.82
C SER A 399 -22.41 5.35 -13.08
N THR A 400 -21.91 4.89 -14.23
CA THR A 400 -20.46 4.85 -14.55
C THR A 400 -20.00 5.86 -15.61
N GLU A 401 -20.90 6.62 -16.23
CA GLU A 401 -20.57 7.52 -17.37
C GLU A 401 -19.50 8.57 -17.04
N THR A 402 -19.46 9.09 -15.81
CA THR A 402 -18.51 10.14 -15.42
C THR A 402 -17.08 9.61 -15.20
N LEU A 403 -16.91 8.36 -14.78
CA LEU A 403 -15.60 7.74 -14.50
C LEU A 403 -14.84 7.31 -15.76
N LEU A 404 -15.55 7.18 -16.89
CA LEU A 404 -15.03 6.58 -18.12
C LEU A 404 -14.75 7.59 -19.23
N LYS A 405 -15.01 8.88 -19.00
CA LYS A 405 -14.72 9.96 -19.98
C LYS A 405 -13.26 10.03 -20.42
N ASN A 406 -12.33 9.37 -19.72
CA ASN A 406 -10.88 9.44 -19.97
C ASN A 406 -10.17 8.08 -20.10
N LYS A 407 -10.93 6.98 -20.24
CA LYS A 407 -10.36 5.62 -20.39
C LYS A 407 -11.16 4.78 -21.37
N ILE A 408 -10.47 4.09 -22.28
CA ILE A 408 -11.06 3.13 -23.21
C ILE A 408 -10.74 1.71 -22.70
N PRO A 409 -11.72 0.96 -22.20
CA PRO A 409 -11.51 -0.42 -21.79
C PRO A 409 -11.16 -1.29 -23.00
N LEU A 410 -10.18 -2.17 -22.84
CA LEU A 410 -9.82 -3.17 -23.84
C LEU A 410 -10.46 -4.52 -23.49
N PRO A 411 -10.53 -5.47 -24.43
CA PRO A 411 -11.05 -6.80 -24.14
C PRO A 411 -10.33 -7.45 -22.96
N LEU A 412 -11.11 -8.06 -22.06
CA LEU A 412 -10.65 -8.53 -20.74
C LEU A 412 -9.42 -9.43 -20.81
N ASN A 413 -9.33 -10.28 -21.84
CA ASN A 413 -8.27 -11.26 -22.00
C ASN A 413 -7.14 -10.83 -22.96
N GLU A 414 -7.17 -9.61 -23.49
CA GLU A 414 -6.21 -9.14 -24.52
C GLU A 414 -5.20 -8.09 -23.99
N CYS A 415 -5.41 -7.65 -22.75
CA CYS A 415 -4.51 -6.73 -22.07
C CYS A 415 -4.45 -7.01 -20.57
N ARG A 416 -3.31 -6.69 -19.95
CA ARG A 416 -3.10 -6.84 -18.51
C ARG A 416 -2.26 -5.70 -17.96
N TYR A 417 -2.39 -5.50 -16.65
CA TYR A 417 -1.47 -4.71 -15.86
C TYR A 417 -0.71 -5.65 -14.92
N MET A 418 0.60 -5.82 -15.17
CA MET A 418 1.38 -6.93 -14.61
C MET A 418 2.70 -6.43 -14.03
N PHE A 419 3.20 -7.07 -12.97
CA PHE A 419 4.57 -6.78 -12.51
C PHE A 419 5.59 -7.17 -13.59
N GLY A 420 6.60 -6.33 -13.77
CA GLY A 420 7.79 -6.68 -14.53
C GLY A 420 8.80 -7.39 -13.66
N CYS A 421 9.41 -8.44 -14.20
CA CYS A 421 10.48 -9.18 -13.54
C CYS A 421 11.53 -9.67 -14.54
N ALA A 422 12.65 -10.18 -14.02
CA ALA A 422 13.72 -10.72 -14.84
C ALA A 422 14.53 -11.77 -14.07
N LEU A 423 14.83 -12.87 -14.75
CA LEU A 423 15.72 -13.91 -14.27
C LEU A 423 16.58 -14.42 -15.43
N GLU A 424 17.67 -15.08 -15.09
CA GLU A 424 18.47 -15.77 -16.10
C GLU A 424 17.61 -16.85 -16.77
N SER A 425 17.54 -16.79 -18.10
CA SER A 425 16.64 -17.63 -18.90
C SER A 425 17.12 -17.69 -20.35
N THR A 426 16.41 -18.46 -21.17
CA THR A 426 16.69 -18.63 -22.60
C THR A 426 16.22 -17.45 -23.45
N LEU A 427 15.42 -16.52 -22.91
CA LEU A 427 14.91 -15.34 -23.63
C LEU A 427 16.04 -14.53 -24.26
N GLU A 428 15.95 -14.29 -25.57
CA GLU A 428 16.87 -13.42 -26.32
C GLU A 428 16.51 -11.93 -26.18
N GLN A 429 17.43 -11.05 -26.55
CA GLN A 429 17.16 -9.60 -26.55
C GLN A 429 15.93 -9.29 -27.42
N GLY A 430 15.01 -8.48 -26.89
CA GLY A 430 13.77 -8.14 -27.58
C GLY A 430 12.64 -9.15 -27.39
N GLN A 431 12.88 -10.24 -26.65
CA GLN A 431 11.86 -11.22 -26.28
C GLN A 431 11.39 -11.02 -24.84
N CYS A 432 10.15 -11.41 -24.58
CA CYS A 432 9.59 -11.54 -23.24
C CYS A 432 8.78 -12.84 -23.10
N PHE A 433 8.55 -13.25 -21.85
CA PHE A 433 7.59 -14.32 -21.54
C PHE A 433 6.40 -13.74 -20.78
N ILE A 434 5.18 -14.07 -21.22
CA ILE A 434 3.93 -13.61 -20.61
C ILE A 434 2.97 -14.79 -20.54
N ARG A 435 2.50 -15.06 -19.33
CA ARG A 435 1.42 -16.00 -19.06
C ARG A 435 0.48 -15.39 -18.04
N TYR A 436 -0.83 -15.43 -18.30
CA TYR A 436 -1.82 -14.87 -17.39
C TYR A 436 -2.99 -15.80 -17.15
N GLN A 437 -3.71 -15.56 -16.06
CA GLN A 437 -4.99 -16.20 -15.79
C GLN A 437 -6.08 -15.59 -16.68
N ILE A 438 -6.88 -16.46 -17.31
CA ILE A 438 -8.04 -16.06 -18.12
C ILE A 438 -9.18 -15.69 -17.18
N LEU A 439 -9.82 -14.56 -17.47
CA LEU A 439 -10.99 -14.06 -16.73
C LEU A 439 -12.29 -14.40 -17.49
N ASN A 440 -13.37 -14.57 -16.74
CA ASN A 440 -14.72 -14.70 -17.29
C ASN A 440 -15.31 -13.33 -17.68
N ASP A 441 -16.53 -13.32 -18.22
CA ASP A 441 -17.19 -12.10 -18.70
C ASP A 441 -17.44 -11.05 -17.59
N ASP A 442 -17.48 -11.48 -16.33
CA ASP A 442 -17.58 -10.59 -15.16
C ASP A 442 -16.22 -10.00 -14.73
N GLY A 443 -15.14 -10.30 -15.44
CA GLY A 443 -13.78 -9.88 -15.10
C GLY A 443 -13.21 -10.61 -13.88
N LYS A 444 -13.73 -11.80 -13.56
CA LYS A 444 -13.29 -12.62 -12.41
C LYS A 444 -12.58 -13.89 -12.87
N PRO A 445 -11.66 -14.43 -12.06
CA PRO A 445 -11.11 -15.76 -12.30
C PRO A 445 -12.20 -16.85 -12.34
N PHE A 446 -12.01 -17.86 -13.19
CA PHE A 446 -12.84 -19.07 -13.19
C PHE A 446 -12.63 -19.89 -11.91
N GLU A 447 -13.66 -20.65 -11.47
CA GLU A 447 -13.56 -21.59 -10.35
C GLU A 447 -12.42 -22.60 -10.55
N ILE A 448 -12.27 -23.09 -11.79
CA ILE A 448 -11.11 -23.84 -12.23
C ILE A 448 -10.22 -22.87 -13.01
N PRO A 449 -9.06 -22.46 -12.46
CA PRO A 449 -8.15 -21.53 -13.11
C PRO A 449 -7.75 -22.00 -14.51
N LYS A 450 -7.90 -21.11 -15.49
CA LYS A 450 -7.41 -21.29 -16.86
C LYS A 450 -6.31 -20.28 -17.13
N PHE A 451 -5.32 -20.70 -17.91
CA PHE A 451 -4.16 -19.87 -18.23
C PHE A 451 -3.94 -19.82 -19.72
N GLU A 452 -3.38 -18.71 -20.17
CA GLU A 452 -2.96 -18.49 -21.54
C GLU A 452 -1.51 -18.01 -21.54
N THR A 453 -0.69 -18.62 -22.40
CA THR A 453 0.66 -18.14 -22.71
C THR A 453 0.58 -17.34 -24.00
N VAL A 454 1.06 -16.10 -23.97
CA VAL A 454 1.05 -15.21 -25.13
C VAL A 454 2.22 -15.54 -26.05
N VAL A 455 1.95 -15.64 -27.35
CA VAL A 455 2.97 -15.78 -28.39
C VAL A 455 2.72 -14.76 -29.49
N GLY A 456 3.77 -14.09 -29.92
CA GLY A 456 3.71 -13.04 -30.94
C GLY A 456 4.01 -11.65 -30.39
N SER A 457 3.83 -10.65 -31.24
CA SER A 457 4.18 -9.28 -30.89
C SER A 457 3.25 -8.67 -29.83
N VAL A 458 3.86 -8.06 -28.82
CA VAL A 458 3.16 -7.36 -27.72
C VAL A 458 3.70 -5.94 -27.55
N ILE A 459 2.84 -5.06 -27.06
CA ILE A 459 3.21 -3.71 -26.64
C ILE A 459 3.25 -3.65 -25.12
N ILE A 460 4.30 -3.00 -24.61
CA ILE A 460 4.51 -2.81 -23.19
C ILE A 460 4.79 -1.33 -22.91
N THR A 461 4.11 -0.77 -21.91
CA THR A 461 4.42 0.57 -21.38
C THR A 461 4.08 0.65 -19.89
N LYS A 462 4.34 1.79 -19.27
CA LYS A 462 4.05 2.07 -17.86
C LYS A 462 3.29 3.38 -17.73
N ASN A 463 2.40 3.45 -16.74
CA ASN A 463 1.73 4.69 -16.39
C ASN A 463 2.40 5.37 -15.18
N PRO A 464 2.66 6.69 -15.23
CA PRO A 464 2.53 7.58 -16.39
C PRO A 464 3.64 7.33 -17.43
N CYS A 465 3.30 7.50 -18.70
CA CYS A 465 4.25 7.58 -19.82
C CYS A 465 4.25 9.00 -20.38
N SER A 466 5.37 9.45 -20.95
CA SER A 466 5.50 10.84 -21.43
C SER A 466 6.24 10.97 -22.75
N TYR A 467 7.00 9.96 -23.16
CA TYR A 467 7.72 9.93 -24.42
C TYR A 467 7.29 8.72 -25.25
N ALA A 468 7.26 8.85 -26.58
CA ALA A 468 6.85 7.76 -27.47
C ALA A 468 7.68 6.49 -27.26
N GLY A 469 8.99 6.63 -26.98
CA GLY A 469 9.88 5.52 -26.63
C GLY A 469 9.64 4.87 -25.27
N ASP A 470 8.72 5.40 -24.44
CA ASP A 470 8.22 4.69 -23.25
C ASP A 470 7.26 3.55 -23.63
N ILE A 471 6.81 3.49 -24.88
CA ILE A 471 6.05 2.38 -25.44
C ILE A 471 7.01 1.53 -26.25
N ILE A 472 7.24 0.29 -25.84
CA ILE A 472 8.11 -0.65 -26.56
C ILE A 472 7.31 -1.81 -27.14
N LYS A 473 7.79 -2.34 -28.25
CA LYS A 473 7.31 -3.58 -28.85
C LYS A 473 8.31 -4.70 -28.57
N LEU A 474 7.84 -5.80 -27.99
CA LEU A 474 8.61 -7.02 -27.77
C LEU A 474 7.93 -8.21 -28.44
N GLU A 475 8.68 -9.29 -28.63
CA GLU A 475 8.14 -10.57 -29.08
C GLU A 475 7.90 -11.48 -27.88
N ALA A 476 6.64 -11.82 -27.61
CA ALA A 476 6.28 -12.80 -26.60
C ALA A 476 6.55 -14.22 -27.12
N VAL A 477 7.28 -15.02 -26.36
CA VAL A 477 7.63 -16.40 -26.69
C VAL A 477 7.29 -17.35 -25.56
N ASP A 478 6.88 -18.57 -25.89
CA ASP A 478 6.61 -19.61 -24.91
C ASP A 478 7.90 -20.27 -24.43
N ILE A 479 8.15 -20.22 -23.12
CA ILE A 479 9.28 -20.84 -22.43
C ILE A 479 8.70 -21.75 -21.35
N PRO A 480 8.58 -23.07 -21.58
CA PRO A 480 7.93 -24.00 -20.66
C PRO A 480 8.52 -23.99 -19.24
N GLU A 481 9.82 -23.73 -19.11
CA GLU A 481 10.53 -23.63 -17.82
C GLU A 481 10.02 -22.47 -16.95
N LEU A 482 9.40 -21.45 -17.57
CA LEU A 482 8.85 -20.28 -16.89
C LEU A 482 7.34 -20.40 -16.61
N ALA A 483 6.70 -21.54 -16.89
CA ALA A 483 5.25 -21.72 -16.75
C ALA A 483 4.69 -21.48 -15.33
N CYS A 484 5.54 -21.52 -14.30
CA CYS A 484 5.15 -21.16 -12.93
C CYS A 484 5.00 -19.63 -12.71
N LEU A 485 5.56 -18.81 -13.61
CA LEU A 485 5.47 -17.36 -13.58
C LEU A 485 4.21 -16.92 -14.30
N GLN A 486 3.21 -16.51 -13.53
CA GLN A 486 1.87 -16.17 -14.01
C GLN A 486 1.49 -14.77 -13.55
N ASP A 487 0.75 -14.02 -14.35
CA ASP A 487 0.34 -12.65 -14.08
C ASP A 487 1.52 -11.69 -13.86
N VAL A 488 2.63 -11.96 -14.55
CA VAL A 488 3.83 -11.15 -14.65
C VAL A 488 4.31 -11.08 -16.10
N VAL A 489 5.13 -10.07 -16.41
CA VAL A 489 5.94 -10.04 -17.63
C VAL A 489 7.41 -10.27 -17.30
N VAL A 490 7.99 -11.29 -17.91
CA VAL A 490 9.41 -11.63 -17.74
C VAL A 490 10.20 -11.01 -18.89
N PHE A 491 11.08 -10.07 -18.57
CA PHE A 491 12.00 -9.45 -19.54
C PHE A 491 13.25 -10.30 -19.73
N SER A 492 13.84 -10.24 -20.93
CA SER A 492 15.16 -10.81 -21.17
C SER A 492 16.22 -10.12 -20.31
N THR A 493 17.16 -10.92 -19.82
CA THR A 493 18.36 -10.41 -19.15
C THR A 493 19.49 -10.15 -20.15
N LYS A 494 19.31 -10.43 -21.45
CA LYS A 494 20.32 -10.28 -22.51
C LYS A 494 20.20 -8.93 -23.23
N GLY A 495 21.26 -8.58 -23.96
CA GLY A 495 21.33 -7.39 -24.78
C GLY A 495 22.12 -6.24 -24.15
N TYR A 496 22.02 -5.05 -24.76
CA TYR A 496 22.82 -3.90 -24.34
C TYR A 496 22.29 -3.22 -23.07
N ARG A 497 20.97 -2.97 -23.02
CA ARG A 497 20.26 -2.28 -21.93
C ARG A 497 18.96 -3.02 -21.61
N PRO A 498 18.58 -3.18 -20.33
CA PRO A 498 17.34 -3.84 -19.93
C PRO A 498 16.11 -3.17 -20.52
N ASP A 499 15.15 -3.94 -21.01
CA ASP A 499 13.94 -3.42 -21.66
C ASP A 499 13.08 -2.59 -20.69
N CYS A 500 12.94 -3.03 -19.43
CA CYS A 500 12.25 -2.28 -18.38
C CYS A 500 12.79 -0.85 -18.22
N SER A 501 14.11 -0.68 -18.26
CA SER A 501 14.74 0.63 -18.09
C SER A 501 14.47 1.59 -19.25
N LYS A 502 14.07 1.08 -20.43
CA LYS A 502 13.68 1.91 -21.59
C LYS A 502 12.27 2.49 -21.41
N ILE A 503 11.42 1.82 -20.63
CA ILE A 503 10.05 2.21 -20.36
C ILE A 503 10.04 3.20 -19.19
N ALA A 504 9.97 4.50 -19.45
CA ALA A 504 9.86 5.55 -18.42
C ALA A 504 10.95 5.49 -17.32
N GLY A 505 12.13 4.94 -17.62
CA GLY A 505 13.23 4.78 -16.66
C GLY A 505 12.97 3.78 -15.54
N SER A 506 12.12 2.78 -15.80
CA SER A 506 11.68 1.81 -14.80
C SER A 506 12.76 0.86 -14.28
N ASP A 507 12.49 0.28 -13.11
CA ASP A 507 13.23 -0.84 -12.53
C ASP A 507 12.28 -2.04 -12.29
N LEU A 508 12.72 -3.03 -11.51
CA LEU A 508 11.94 -4.24 -11.20
C LEU A 508 11.64 -4.34 -9.69
N ASP A 509 11.56 -3.21 -8.99
CA ASP A 509 11.31 -3.16 -7.54
C ASP A 509 9.81 -3.22 -7.15
N GLY A 510 8.98 -3.56 -8.14
CA GLY A 510 7.52 -3.63 -8.10
C GLY A 510 6.84 -2.70 -9.11
N ASP A 511 7.54 -2.28 -10.16
CA ASP A 511 6.93 -1.60 -11.29
C ASP A 511 5.98 -2.54 -12.04
N GLN A 512 4.81 -1.99 -12.38
CA GLN A 512 3.78 -2.66 -13.15
C GLN A 512 3.64 -2.04 -14.54
N TYR A 513 3.37 -2.89 -15.51
CA TYR A 513 3.37 -2.55 -16.93
C TYR A 513 2.01 -2.86 -17.52
N PHE A 514 1.52 -1.95 -18.35
CA PHE A 514 0.46 -2.24 -19.29
C PHE A 514 1.04 -3.11 -20.41
N VAL A 515 0.48 -4.30 -20.58
CA VAL A 515 0.86 -5.28 -21.60
C VAL A 515 -0.36 -5.52 -22.48
N SER A 516 -0.21 -5.42 -23.79
CA SER A 516 -1.30 -5.71 -24.74
C SER A 516 -0.81 -6.49 -25.94
N ALA A 517 -1.50 -7.61 -26.21
CA ALA A 517 -1.39 -8.38 -27.45
C ALA A 517 -2.44 -7.93 -28.50
N TYR A 518 -3.36 -7.06 -28.09
CA TYR A 518 -4.48 -6.61 -28.91
C TYR A 518 -4.02 -5.75 -30.09
N GLY A 519 -4.29 -6.18 -31.33
CA GLY A 519 -4.56 -5.34 -32.51
C GLY A 519 -3.52 -4.28 -32.97
N PHE A 520 -2.49 -3.97 -32.21
CA PHE A 520 -1.50 -2.93 -32.51
C PHE A 520 -0.31 -3.47 -33.32
N SER A 521 -0.49 -4.62 -33.96
CA SER A 521 0.54 -5.34 -34.72
C SER A 521 1.10 -4.55 -35.90
N SER A 522 0.38 -3.52 -36.36
CA SER A 522 0.79 -2.59 -37.42
C SER A 522 1.94 -1.64 -37.04
N LEU A 523 2.30 -1.54 -35.76
CA LEU A 523 3.47 -0.76 -35.34
C LEU A 523 4.75 -1.41 -35.85
N SER A 524 5.44 -0.73 -36.77
CA SER A 524 6.74 -1.16 -37.27
C SER A 524 7.81 -1.01 -36.19
N LEU A 525 8.73 -1.98 -36.09
CA LEU A 525 9.91 -1.86 -35.22
C LEU A 525 10.86 -0.71 -35.63
N SER A 526 10.69 -0.13 -36.82
CA SER A 526 11.45 1.08 -37.22
C SER A 526 10.82 2.38 -36.70
N SER A 527 9.61 2.31 -36.14
CA SER A 527 8.87 3.46 -35.59
C SER A 527 9.11 3.66 -34.08
N ILE A 528 9.76 2.71 -33.41
CA ILE A 528 10.03 2.65 -31.97
C ILE A 528 11.51 2.30 -31.79
#